data_AF-A0A5C6PPU8-F1
#
_entry.id   AF-A0A5C6PPU8-F1
#
_cell.length_a   1.000
_cell.length_b   1.000
_cell.length_c   1.000
_cell.angle_alpha   90.00
_cell.angle_beta   90.00
_cell.angle_gamma   90.00
#
_symmetry.space_group_name_H-M   'P 1'
#
loop_
_entity.id
_entity.type
_entity.pdbx_description
1 polymer ?
#
loop_
_entity_poly.entity_id
_entity_poly.type
_entity_poly.pdbx_seq_one_letter_code
_entity_poly.pdbx_strand_id
1 'polypeptide(L)'
;MAESAAPSGPFQYILCAATSPAVKQQEESLTYLNQGQSYEIRMLNRKRAEYAGTSRKYVKSIVRVVFHERRLQYMEHQQLEGWKWNRPGDRILDIDIPLSVGILEPCSHPLHLNTVEFLWDPVKNASAFIQVNCISTEFTPRKHGGEKGVPFRIQVDTFTTNDSGEYMEHVHSSSCQVKVFKPKGADRKLKTDREKTDKKSPQDREKYQLSHDTTVLKEVRPHVPVT
;
A
#
# COMPACT_ATOMS: atom_id res chain seq x y z
N MET A 1 -30.34 8.77 8.72
CA MET A 1 -29.88 9.68 7.66
C MET A 1 -28.75 8.97 6.93
N ALA A 2 -28.90 8.72 5.63
CA ALA A 2 -27.88 8.05 4.84
C ALA A 2 -26.67 8.97 4.72
N GLU A 3 -25.49 8.53 5.16
CA GLU A 3 -24.23 9.14 4.76
C GLU A 3 -24.15 9.02 3.23
N SER A 4 -24.31 10.16 2.56
CA SER A 4 -23.95 10.32 1.17
C SER A 4 -22.45 10.04 1.06
N ALA A 5 -22.10 8.81 0.67
CA ALA A 5 -20.75 8.47 0.27
C ALA A 5 -20.32 9.51 -0.78
N ALA A 6 -19.21 10.21 -0.53
CA ALA A 6 -18.60 11.05 -1.55
C ALA A 6 -18.47 10.23 -2.84
N PRO A 7 -18.73 10.81 -4.03
CA PRO A 7 -18.63 10.07 -5.27
C PRO A 7 -17.22 9.47 -5.35
N SER A 8 -17.12 8.15 -5.28
CA SER A 8 -15.82 7.46 -5.29
C SER A 8 -15.05 7.94 -6.52
N GLY A 9 -13.82 8.41 -6.32
CA GLY A 9 -12.97 8.86 -7.42
C GLY A 9 -12.87 7.82 -8.55
N PRO A 10 -12.48 8.23 -9.77
CA PRO A 10 -12.41 7.33 -10.91
C PRO A 10 -11.50 6.12 -10.65
N PHE A 11 -10.45 6.30 -9.86
CA PHE A 11 -9.44 5.30 -9.64
C PHE A 11 -9.72 4.40 -8.43
N GLN A 12 -9.50 3.10 -8.59
CA GLN A 12 -9.54 2.12 -7.50
C GLN A 12 -8.30 1.24 -7.59
N TYR A 13 -7.72 0.94 -6.42
CA TYR A 13 -6.53 0.11 -6.31
C TYR A 13 -6.83 -1.08 -5.40
N ILE A 14 -6.37 -2.25 -5.81
CA ILE A 14 -6.58 -3.50 -5.07
C ILE A 14 -5.22 -4.16 -4.87
N LEU A 15 -4.81 -4.27 -3.62
CA LEU A 15 -3.66 -5.07 -3.23
C LEU A 15 -4.12 -6.54 -3.12
N CYS A 16 -3.56 -7.42 -3.94
CA CYS A 16 -3.86 -8.85 -3.93
C CYS A 16 -3.08 -9.56 -2.83
N ALA A 17 -3.47 -9.29 -1.58
CA ALA A 17 -2.98 -9.96 -0.39
C ALA A 17 -4.08 -10.02 0.68
N ALA A 18 -4.03 -11.05 1.52
CA ALA A 18 -5.11 -11.33 2.45
C ALA A 18 -5.16 -10.36 3.63
N THR A 19 -6.37 -9.92 3.98
CA THR A 19 -6.63 -9.12 5.19
C THR A 19 -6.63 -10.00 6.43
N SER A 20 -6.21 -9.43 7.56
CA SER A 20 -6.19 -10.10 8.85
C SER A 20 -7.62 -10.29 9.41
N PRO A 21 -7.98 -11.50 9.86
CA PRO A 21 -9.25 -11.75 10.57
C PRO A 21 -9.23 -11.25 12.02
N ALA A 22 -8.11 -10.68 12.49
CA ALA A 22 -7.93 -10.24 13.87
C ALA A 22 -8.18 -8.73 14.08
N VAL A 23 -8.70 -8.04 13.06
CA VAL A 23 -9.02 -6.60 13.11
C VAL A 23 -10.46 -6.41 13.54
N LYS A 24 -10.74 -5.44 14.43
CA LYS A 24 -12.12 -5.15 14.88
C LYS A 24 -12.93 -4.44 13.79
N GLN A 25 -14.25 -4.58 13.79
CA GLN A 25 -15.12 -3.95 12.78
C GLN A 25 -14.94 -2.42 12.63
N GLN A 26 -14.65 -1.72 13.72
CA GLN A 26 -14.49 -0.26 13.75
C GLN A 26 -13.08 0.20 13.35
N GLU A 27 -12.13 -0.72 13.22
CA GLU A 27 -10.75 -0.43 12.83
C GLU A 27 -10.60 -0.52 11.31
N GLU A 28 -9.54 0.06 10.76
CA GLU A 28 -9.22 -0.16 9.35
C GLU A 28 -8.62 -1.55 9.14
N SER A 29 -9.00 -2.22 8.06
CA SER A 29 -8.43 -3.52 7.66
C SER A 29 -6.91 -3.47 7.60
N LEU A 30 -6.26 -4.53 8.08
CA LEU A 30 -4.81 -4.68 8.10
C LEU A 30 -4.40 -5.87 7.23
N THR A 31 -3.47 -5.67 6.31
CA THR A 31 -2.99 -6.72 5.38
C THR A 31 -1.63 -7.23 5.83
N TYR A 32 -1.40 -8.54 5.75
CA TYR A 32 -0.10 -9.11 6.12
C TYR A 32 0.74 -9.43 4.88
N LEU A 33 1.96 -8.90 4.85
CA LEU A 33 2.90 -9.10 3.75
C LEU A 33 4.17 -9.78 4.25
N ASN A 34 4.82 -10.54 3.38
CA ASN A 34 6.14 -11.11 3.61
C ASN A 34 7.21 -10.22 2.98
N GLN A 35 8.30 -10.02 3.72
CA GLN A 35 9.47 -9.28 3.26
C GLN A 35 9.98 -9.84 1.93
N GLY A 36 10.15 -8.96 0.94
CA GLY A 36 10.73 -9.29 -0.38
C GLY A 36 9.85 -10.17 -1.27
N GLN A 37 8.63 -10.52 -0.85
CA GLN A 37 7.67 -11.21 -1.70
C GLN A 37 6.94 -10.21 -2.60
N SER A 38 6.76 -10.56 -3.88
CA SER A 38 6.02 -9.74 -4.85
C SER A 38 4.51 -9.84 -4.59
N TYR A 39 3.86 -8.69 -4.46
CA TYR A 39 2.40 -8.56 -4.32
C TYR A 39 1.84 -7.65 -5.40
N GLU A 40 0.76 -8.09 -6.05
CA GLU A 40 0.10 -7.34 -7.11
C GLU A 40 -0.72 -6.17 -6.54
N ILE A 41 -0.55 -4.98 -7.10
CA ILE A 41 -1.50 -3.87 -7.00
C ILE A 41 -2.19 -3.72 -8.36
N ARG A 42 -3.47 -4.07 -8.41
CA ARG A 42 -4.32 -3.86 -9.59
C ARG A 42 -4.82 -2.42 -9.61
N MET A 43 -4.69 -1.78 -10.77
CA MET A 43 -5.17 -0.41 -11.00
C MET A 43 -6.40 -0.44 -11.89
N LEU A 44 -7.48 0.16 -11.40
CA LEU A 44 -8.77 0.19 -12.07
C LEU A 44 -9.22 1.63 -12.22
N ASN A 45 -9.86 1.91 -13.34
CA ASN A 45 -10.60 3.15 -13.57
C ASN A 45 -12.08 2.80 -13.78
N ARG A 46 -12.95 3.31 -12.92
CA ARG A 46 -14.41 3.12 -12.97
C ARG A 46 -15.07 4.02 -14.03
N LYS A 47 -14.38 5.05 -14.51
CA LYS A 47 -14.86 6.04 -15.47
C LYS A 47 -14.12 5.94 -16.81
N ARG A 48 -13.92 4.72 -17.32
CA ARG A 48 -13.13 4.47 -18.57
C ARG A 48 -13.58 5.32 -19.76
N ALA A 49 -14.90 5.50 -19.93
CA ALA A 49 -15.45 6.27 -21.05
C ALA A 49 -15.01 7.74 -21.04
N GLU A 50 -14.84 8.35 -19.86
CA GLU A 50 -14.38 9.75 -19.72
C GLU A 50 -12.92 9.89 -20.18
N TYR A 51 -12.11 8.85 -19.98
CA TYR A 51 -10.69 8.85 -20.36
C TYR A 51 -10.45 8.39 -21.80
N ALA A 52 -11.39 7.65 -22.41
CA ALA A 52 -11.25 7.13 -23.77
C ALA A 52 -11.23 8.23 -24.86
N GLY A 53 -11.82 9.40 -24.59
CA GLY A 53 -11.84 10.56 -25.49
C GLY A 53 -10.78 11.63 -25.20
N THR A 54 -9.96 11.45 -24.16
CA THR A 54 -8.99 12.46 -23.73
C THR A 54 -7.63 12.22 -24.41
N SER A 55 -6.96 13.29 -24.85
CA SER A 55 -5.60 13.21 -25.43
C SER A 55 -4.53 12.75 -24.43
N ARG A 56 -4.82 12.84 -23.13
CA ARG A 56 -4.00 12.38 -22.00
C ARG A 56 -4.03 10.86 -21.92
N LYS A 57 -3.15 10.22 -22.69
CA LYS A 57 -3.10 8.76 -22.88
C LYS A 57 -2.72 7.97 -21.63
N TYR A 58 -1.97 8.57 -20.71
CA TYR A 58 -1.46 7.89 -19.52
C TYR A 58 -1.63 8.74 -18.26
N VAL A 59 -1.59 8.09 -17.11
CA VAL A 59 -1.48 8.72 -15.80
C VAL A 59 -0.22 8.23 -15.10
N LYS A 60 0.37 9.05 -14.24
CA LYS A 60 1.48 8.65 -13.39
C LYS A 60 0.96 8.24 -12.02
N SER A 61 1.34 7.07 -11.55
CA SER A 61 1.11 6.65 -10.16
C SER A 61 2.43 6.61 -9.42
N ILE A 62 2.41 7.10 -8.18
CA ILE A 62 3.52 7.02 -7.24
C ILE A 62 3.04 6.17 -6.06
N VAL A 63 3.75 5.06 -5.83
CA VAL A 63 3.49 4.14 -4.72
C VAL A 63 4.52 4.38 -3.62
N ARG A 64 4.05 4.53 -2.38
CA ARG A 64 4.88 4.78 -1.21
C ARG A 64 4.58 3.82 -0.07
N VAL A 65 5.62 3.36 0.61
CA VAL A 65 5.52 2.73 1.93
C VAL A 65 5.82 3.80 2.98
N VAL A 66 4.81 4.19 3.76
CA VAL A 66 4.93 5.25 4.78
C VAL A 66 4.50 4.72 6.14
N PHE A 67 4.93 5.36 7.22
CA PHE A 67 4.48 4.98 8.55
C PHE A 67 2.99 5.30 8.75
N HIS A 68 2.24 4.39 9.37
CA HIS A 68 0.86 4.67 9.77
C HIS A 68 0.80 5.57 11.01
N GLU A 69 1.71 5.37 11.97
CA GLU A 69 1.73 6.12 13.23
C GLU A 69 2.31 7.53 13.06
N ARG A 70 1.56 8.54 13.50
CA ARG A 70 1.94 9.96 13.37
C ARG A 70 3.33 10.28 13.93
N ARG A 71 3.68 9.71 15.09
CA ARG A 71 5.01 9.91 15.70
C ARG A 71 6.15 9.45 14.77
N LEU A 72 5.96 8.32 14.09
CA LEU A 72 6.96 7.78 13.18
C LEU A 72 6.98 8.53 11.84
N GLN A 73 5.86 9.11 11.41
CA GLN A 73 5.82 10.03 10.26
C GLN A 73 6.71 11.26 10.49
N TYR A 74 6.67 11.86 11.69
CA TYR A 74 7.56 12.98 12.04
C TYR A 74 9.05 12.60 12.07
N MET A 75 9.34 11.33 12.36
CA MET A 75 10.70 10.81 12.42
C MET A 75 11.06 10.01 11.16
N GLU A 76 10.27 10.10 10.09
CA GLU A 76 10.36 9.18 8.95
C GLU A 76 11.76 9.20 8.35
N HIS A 77 12.28 10.40 8.05
CA HIS A 77 13.63 10.56 7.53
C HIS A 77 14.69 9.84 8.38
N GLN A 78 14.66 10.02 9.71
CA GLN A 78 15.60 9.36 10.63
C GLN A 78 15.42 7.83 10.63
N GLN A 79 14.18 7.34 10.57
CA GLN A 79 13.88 5.91 10.55
C GLN A 79 14.37 5.26 9.24
N LEU A 80 14.15 5.92 8.09
CA LEU A 80 14.57 5.40 6.78
C LEU A 80 16.11 5.42 6.65
N GLU A 81 16.78 6.49 7.09
CA GLU A 81 18.25 6.55 7.10
C GLU A 81 18.85 5.51 8.06
N GLY A 82 18.25 5.33 9.24
CA GLY A 82 18.65 4.27 10.17
C GLY A 82 18.48 2.87 9.58
N TRP A 83 17.45 2.64 8.77
CA TRP A 83 17.25 1.38 8.07
C TRP A 83 18.31 1.18 6.97
N LYS A 84 18.53 2.20 6.13
CA LYS A 84 19.52 2.23 5.05
C LYS A 84 20.94 1.94 5.54
N TRP A 85 21.33 2.52 6.67
CA TRP A 85 22.65 2.30 7.27
C TRP A 85 22.94 0.82 7.55
N ASN A 86 21.92 0.08 7.99
CA ASN A 86 22.04 -1.36 8.28
C ASN A 86 21.93 -2.24 7.04
N ARG A 87 21.57 -1.66 5.88
CA ARG A 87 21.28 -2.35 4.62
C ARG A 87 21.76 -1.54 3.42
N PRO A 88 23.09 -1.35 3.28
CA PRO A 88 23.63 -0.54 2.19
C PRO A 88 23.28 -1.15 0.83
N GLY A 89 22.68 -0.34 -0.04
CA GLY A 89 22.27 -0.75 -1.39
C GLY A 89 20.84 -1.28 -1.50
N ASP A 90 20.21 -1.66 -0.39
CA ASP A 90 18.81 -2.11 -0.40
C ASP A 90 17.85 -0.92 -0.49
N ARG A 91 16.68 -1.16 -1.09
CA ARG A 91 15.55 -0.24 -1.10
C ARG A 91 14.41 -0.81 -0.27
N ILE A 92 13.57 0.05 0.29
CA ILE A 92 12.40 -0.37 1.09
C ILE A 92 11.27 -0.87 0.19
N LEU A 93 11.09 -0.22 -0.96
CA LEU A 93 10.05 -0.53 -1.92
C LEU A 93 10.67 -0.66 -3.31
N ASP A 94 10.39 -1.77 -3.97
CA ASP A 94 10.77 -2.06 -5.35
C ASP A 94 9.58 -2.56 -6.18
N ILE A 95 9.74 -2.54 -7.51
CA ILE A 95 8.80 -3.11 -8.48
C ILE A 95 9.43 -4.36 -9.10
N ASP A 96 8.69 -5.46 -9.06
CA ASP A 96 8.98 -6.66 -9.84
C ASP A 96 8.48 -6.43 -11.28
N ILE A 97 9.35 -5.83 -12.10
CA ILE A 97 9.03 -5.46 -13.48
C ILE A 97 8.60 -6.67 -14.32
N PRO A 98 9.29 -7.83 -14.29
CA PRO A 98 8.89 -9.01 -15.05
C PRO A 98 7.47 -9.52 -14.76
N LEU A 99 6.97 -9.37 -13.54
CA LEU A 99 5.60 -9.76 -13.18
C LEU A 99 4.56 -8.68 -13.48
N SER A 100 4.98 -7.43 -13.64
CA SER A 100 4.09 -6.29 -13.85
C SER A 100 3.52 -6.25 -15.27
N VAL A 101 2.28 -5.77 -15.40
CA VAL A 101 1.53 -5.76 -16.67
C VAL A 101 0.96 -4.37 -16.92
N GLY A 102 1.20 -3.82 -18.11
CA GLY A 102 0.58 -2.55 -18.52
C GLY A 102 1.10 -1.30 -17.83
N ILE A 103 2.19 -1.41 -17.06
CA ILE A 103 2.96 -0.26 -16.56
C ILE A 103 4.06 0.11 -17.55
N LEU A 104 4.41 1.39 -17.60
CA LEU A 104 5.45 1.97 -18.44
C LEU A 104 6.38 2.81 -17.57
N GLU A 105 7.63 2.93 -18.02
CA GLU A 105 8.65 3.79 -17.39
C GLU A 105 8.73 3.64 -15.85
N PRO A 106 8.82 2.39 -15.31
CA PRO A 106 8.99 2.21 -13.87
C PRO A 106 10.29 2.89 -13.42
N CYS A 107 10.19 3.73 -12.40
CA CYS A 107 11.28 4.55 -11.90
C CYS A 107 11.35 4.47 -10.37
N SER A 108 12.58 4.41 -9.87
CA SER A 108 12.93 4.30 -8.46
C SER A 108 14.05 5.28 -8.15
N HIS A 109 13.71 6.43 -7.56
CA HIS A 109 14.73 7.44 -7.26
C HIS A 109 15.70 6.96 -6.17
N PRO A 110 17.04 7.06 -6.35
CA PRO A 110 18.03 6.52 -5.40
C PRO A 110 17.91 7.07 -3.96
N LEU A 111 17.44 8.31 -3.81
CA LEU A 111 17.26 8.96 -2.51
C LEU A 111 15.90 8.68 -1.85
N HIS A 112 14.93 8.13 -2.58
CA HIS A 112 13.59 7.84 -2.06
C HIS A 112 13.39 6.33 -1.99
N LEU A 113 13.97 5.71 -0.95
CA LEU A 113 14.04 4.25 -0.79
C LEU A 113 12.67 3.57 -0.68
N ASN A 114 11.67 4.29 -0.21
CA ASN A 114 10.32 3.81 0.06
C ASN A 114 9.30 4.20 -1.02
N THR A 115 9.77 4.67 -2.18
CA THR A 115 8.93 5.22 -3.25
C THR A 115 9.30 4.60 -4.59
N VAL A 116 8.28 4.29 -5.39
CA VAL A 116 8.40 3.89 -6.80
C VAL A 116 7.32 4.61 -7.61
N GLU A 117 7.60 4.89 -8.87
CA GLU A 117 6.65 5.54 -9.78
C GLU A 117 6.62 4.85 -11.13
N PHE A 118 5.50 4.97 -11.84
CA PHE A 118 5.32 4.42 -13.18
C PHE A 118 4.13 5.08 -13.87
N LEU A 119 4.06 4.96 -15.19
CA LEU A 119 2.92 5.36 -16.00
C LEU A 119 2.03 4.16 -16.29
N TRP A 120 0.73 4.38 -16.47
CA TRP A 120 -0.20 3.36 -16.95
C TRP A 120 -1.39 3.96 -17.69
N ASP A 121 -2.03 3.14 -18.51
CA ASP A 121 -3.16 3.53 -19.36
C ASP A 121 -4.49 3.33 -18.59
N PRO A 122 -5.22 4.40 -18.25
CA PRO A 122 -6.43 4.32 -17.43
C PRO A 122 -7.62 3.67 -18.14
N VAL A 123 -7.54 3.37 -19.45
CA VAL A 123 -8.58 2.63 -20.16
C VAL A 123 -8.24 1.15 -20.37
N LYS A 124 -7.02 0.72 -20.00
CA LYS A 124 -6.58 -0.68 -20.04
C LYS A 124 -6.47 -1.27 -18.64
N ASN A 125 -6.28 -2.58 -18.58
CA ASN A 125 -5.90 -3.24 -17.34
C ASN A 125 -4.41 -3.02 -17.11
N ALA A 126 -4.05 -2.62 -15.89
CA ALA A 126 -2.66 -2.48 -15.46
C ALA A 126 -2.49 -3.06 -14.05
N SER A 127 -1.32 -3.61 -13.78
CA SER A 127 -0.95 -4.19 -12.48
C SER A 127 0.54 -4.02 -12.23
N ALA A 128 0.88 -3.50 -11.04
CA ALA A 128 2.25 -3.32 -10.58
C ALA A 128 2.52 -4.34 -9.47
N PHE A 129 3.55 -5.17 -9.62
CA PHE A 129 3.98 -6.08 -8.57
C PHE A 129 5.04 -5.39 -7.72
N ILE A 130 4.77 -5.24 -6.43
CA ILE A 130 5.66 -4.53 -5.50
C ILE A 130 6.29 -5.48 -4.51
N GLN A 131 7.51 -5.15 -4.06
CA GLN A 131 8.23 -5.85 -3.00
C GLN A 131 8.51 -4.87 -1.86
N VAL A 132 8.09 -5.22 -0.65
CA VAL A 132 8.41 -4.45 0.56
C VAL A 132 9.53 -5.16 1.32
N ASN A 133 10.68 -4.51 1.43
CA ASN A 133 11.91 -5.14 1.92
C ASN A 133 12.18 -4.84 3.39
N CYS A 134 11.50 -3.87 4.02
CA CYS A 134 11.61 -3.65 5.46
C CYS A 134 10.55 -4.47 6.22
N ILE A 135 10.84 -4.88 7.46
CA ILE A 135 9.84 -5.54 8.33
C ILE A 135 9.38 -4.60 9.45
N SER A 136 8.12 -4.78 9.87
CA SER A 136 7.47 -3.92 10.86
C SER A 136 8.18 -3.87 12.22
N THR A 137 8.97 -4.89 12.61
CA THR A 137 9.70 -4.91 13.89
C THR A 137 11.07 -4.24 13.82
N GLU A 138 11.54 -3.81 12.65
CA GLU A 138 12.82 -3.08 12.54
C GLU A 138 12.73 -1.65 13.06
N PHE A 139 11.51 -1.12 13.12
CA PHE A 139 11.19 0.25 13.52
C PHE A 139 10.58 0.32 14.93
N THR A 140 10.72 -0.75 15.72
CA THR A 140 10.37 -0.75 17.15
C THR A 140 11.63 -0.48 18.00
N PRO A 141 11.48 0.12 19.20
CA PRO A 141 12.61 0.38 20.10
C PRO A 141 13.42 -0.89 20.40
N ARG A 142 12.76 -2.04 20.61
CA ARG A 142 13.44 -3.34 20.75
C ARG A 142 13.44 -4.07 19.42
N LYS A 143 14.50 -3.87 18.64
CA LYS A 143 14.71 -4.52 17.32
C LYS A 143 14.80 -6.05 17.38
N HIS A 144 15.05 -6.64 18.55
CA HIS A 144 15.37 -8.06 18.75
C HIS A 144 14.16 -8.97 19.09
N GLY A 145 12.95 -8.56 18.72
CA GLY A 145 11.73 -9.39 18.86
C GLY A 145 11.01 -9.20 20.21
N GLY A 146 9.78 -9.71 20.27
CA GLY A 146 8.90 -9.60 21.45
C GLY A 146 7.97 -8.38 21.45
N GLU A 147 8.27 -7.33 20.68
CA GLU A 147 7.40 -6.16 20.53
C GLU A 147 6.46 -6.27 19.31
N LYS A 148 5.27 -5.65 19.43
CA LYS A 148 4.32 -5.54 18.33
C LYS A 148 4.92 -4.61 17.27
N GLY A 149 5.30 -5.17 16.11
CA GLY A 149 5.82 -4.37 15.00
C GLY A 149 4.88 -3.23 14.58
N VAL A 150 5.45 -2.14 14.05
CA VAL A 150 4.71 -0.93 13.66
C VAL A 150 3.97 -1.16 12.33
N PRO A 151 2.72 -0.68 12.18
CA PRO A 151 2.02 -0.74 10.90
C PRO A 151 2.56 0.30 9.92
N PHE A 152 2.58 -0.05 8.64
CA PHE A 152 2.81 0.87 7.54
C PHE A 152 1.51 1.14 6.79
N ARG A 153 1.53 2.14 5.91
CA ARG A 153 0.58 2.28 4.82
C ARG A 153 1.30 2.10 3.50
N ILE A 154 0.65 1.38 2.59
CA ILE A 154 0.95 1.48 1.17
C ILE A 154 0.00 2.54 0.63
N GLN A 155 0.54 3.64 0.12
CA GLN A 155 -0.22 4.73 -0.46
C GLN A 155 0.07 4.83 -1.95
N VAL A 156 -0.98 5.03 -2.74
CA VAL A 156 -0.90 5.27 -4.19
C VAL A 156 -1.49 6.64 -4.47
N ASP A 157 -0.66 7.54 -4.97
CA ASP A 157 -1.03 8.86 -5.44
C ASP A 157 -0.94 8.89 -6.97
N THR A 158 -1.98 9.39 -7.64
CA THR A 158 -2.07 9.40 -9.10
C THR A 158 -2.23 10.82 -9.63
N PHE A 159 -1.50 11.09 -10.72
CA PHE A 159 -1.33 12.40 -11.32
C PHE A 159 -1.59 12.35 -12.83
N THR A 160 -2.22 13.39 -13.35
CA THR A 160 -2.32 13.70 -14.78
C THR A 160 -1.33 14.78 -15.17
N THR A 161 -1.16 14.97 -16.48
CA THR A 161 -0.35 16.05 -17.04
C THR A 161 -1.02 17.41 -16.82
N ASN A 162 -0.24 18.42 -16.42
CA ASN A 162 -0.66 19.82 -16.49
C ASN A 162 -0.62 20.36 -17.93
N ASP A 163 -0.84 21.67 -18.11
CA ASP A 163 -0.79 22.33 -19.42
C ASP A 163 0.58 22.26 -20.11
N SER A 164 1.66 22.07 -19.33
CA SER A 164 3.03 21.88 -19.81
C SER A 164 3.35 20.42 -20.17
N GLY A 165 2.40 19.49 -20.00
CA GLY A 165 2.63 18.06 -20.24
C GLY A 165 3.32 17.31 -19.09
N GLU A 166 3.54 17.95 -17.94
CA GLU A 166 4.22 17.37 -16.78
C GLU A 166 3.21 16.72 -15.82
N TYR A 167 3.50 15.51 -15.35
CA TYR A 167 2.63 14.78 -14.41
C TYR A 167 2.66 15.36 -12.99
N MET A 168 2.02 16.52 -12.81
CA MET A 168 1.96 17.27 -11.54
C MET A 168 0.53 17.55 -11.07
N GLU A 169 -0.48 17.36 -11.92
CA GLU A 169 -1.87 17.58 -11.53
C GLU A 169 -2.37 16.36 -10.75
N HIS A 170 -2.51 16.50 -9.43
CA HIS A 170 -3.04 15.42 -8.59
C HIS A 170 -4.51 15.15 -8.91
N VAL A 171 -4.87 13.87 -9.02
CA VAL A 171 -6.26 13.46 -9.31
C VAL A 171 -6.84 12.47 -8.29
N HIS A 172 -6.01 11.67 -7.61
CA HIS A 172 -6.52 10.70 -6.65
C HIS A 172 -5.44 10.17 -5.70
N SER A 173 -5.82 9.85 -4.46
CA SER A 173 -4.97 9.22 -3.46
C SER A 173 -5.72 8.15 -2.69
N SER A 174 -5.09 6.98 -2.52
CA SER A 174 -5.65 5.91 -1.69
C SER A 174 -4.57 5.16 -0.94
N SER A 175 -4.92 4.53 0.17
CA SER A 175 -3.97 3.71 0.93
C SER A 175 -4.63 2.52 1.61
N CYS A 176 -3.81 1.57 2.04
CA CYS A 176 -4.22 0.51 2.96
C CYS A 176 -3.16 0.29 4.02
N GLN A 177 -3.57 -0.15 5.21
CA GLN A 177 -2.62 -0.56 6.25
C GLN A 177 -2.03 -1.93 5.96
N VAL A 178 -0.73 -2.04 6.16
CA VAL A 178 0.02 -3.30 6.02
C VAL A 178 0.91 -3.54 7.23
N LYS A 179 1.18 -4.82 7.49
CA LYS A 179 2.21 -5.26 8.42
C LYS A 179 3.12 -6.24 7.72
N VAL A 180 4.42 -5.95 7.71
CA VAL A 180 5.41 -6.73 6.97
C VAL A 180 6.16 -7.62 7.94
N PHE A 181 6.17 -8.91 7.64
CA PHE A 181 6.82 -9.95 8.43
C PHE A 181 8.05 -10.47 7.69
N LYS A 182 8.94 -11.17 8.40
CA LYS A 182 9.96 -12.01 7.75
C LYS A 182 9.31 -13.01 6.77
N PRO A 183 10.06 -13.55 5.81
CA PRO A 183 9.53 -14.54 4.86
C PRO A 183 8.73 -15.66 5.55
N LYS A 184 7.57 -16.01 4.99
CA LYS A 184 6.58 -16.95 5.54
C LYS A 184 5.97 -16.54 6.90
N GLY A 185 6.27 -15.35 7.39
CA GLY A 185 5.77 -14.84 8.66
C GLY A 185 4.31 -14.40 8.57
N ALA A 186 3.92 -13.79 7.46
CA ALA A 186 2.53 -13.41 7.19
C ALA A 186 1.62 -14.65 7.15
N ASP A 187 2.04 -15.70 6.44
CA ASP A 187 1.25 -16.94 6.29
C ASP A 187 1.00 -17.63 7.63
N ARG A 188 2.06 -17.78 8.44
CA ARG A 188 1.96 -18.32 9.81
C ARG A 188 1.04 -17.48 10.68
N LYS A 189 1.14 -16.15 10.54
CA LYS A 189 0.32 -15.21 11.32
C LYS A 189 -1.16 -15.27 10.91
N LEU A 190 -1.46 -15.28 9.62
CA LEU A 190 -2.83 -15.47 9.10
C LEU A 190 -3.44 -16.78 9.59
N LYS A 191 -2.70 -17.88 9.49
CA LYS A 191 -3.15 -19.20 9.99
C LYS A 191 -3.47 -19.15 11.47
N THR A 192 -2.54 -18.61 12.28
CA THR A 192 -2.72 -18.52 13.75
C THR A 192 -3.90 -17.63 14.11
N ASP A 193 -4.08 -16.51 13.42
CA ASP A 193 -5.18 -15.58 13.71
C ASP A 193 -6.53 -16.16 13.29
N ARG A 194 -6.59 -16.89 12.17
CA ARG A 194 -7.80 -17.62 11.75
C ARG A 194 -8.19 -18.70 12.75
N GLU A 195 -7.25 -19.54 13.16
CA GLU A 195 -7.49 -20.58 14.20
C GLU A 195 -7.97 -19.98 15.53
N LYS A 196 -7.47 -18.79 15.89
CA LYS A 196 -7.93 -18.06 17.08
C LYS A 196 -9.33 -17.52 16.91
N THR A 197 -9.66 -16.96 15.75
CA THR A 197 -11.00 -16.46 15.44
C THR A 197 -12.01 -17.60 15.38
N ASP A 198 -11.63 -18.75 14.83
CA ASP A 198 -12.47 -19.96 14.73
C ASP A 198 -12.72 -20.65 16.09
N LYS A 199 -12.00 -20.28 17.14
CA LYS A 199 -12.25 -20.75 18.51
C LYS A 199 -13.12 -19.80 19.33
N LYS A 200 -13.41 -18.59 18.83
CA LYS A 200 -14.26 -17.61 19.53
C LYS A 200 -15.72 -18.00 19.47
N SER A 201 -16.51 -17.54 20.45
CA SER A 201 -17.97 -17.62 20.42
C SER A 201 -18.54 -16.84 19.22
N PRO A 202 -19.74 -17.17 18.71
CA PRO A 202 -20.36 -16.42 17.61
C PRO A 202 -20.45 -14.90 17.89
N GLN A 203 -20.90 -14.53 19.09
CA GLN A 203 -21.01 -13.13 19.53
C GLN A 203 -19.65 -12.42 19.57
N ASP A 204 -18.58 -13.11 19.90
CA ASP A 204 -17.24 -12.52 19.89
C ASP A 204 -16.65 -12.41 18.49
N ARG A 205 -17.01 -13.31 17.55
CA ARG A 205 -16.56 -13.24 16.16
C ARG A 205 -17.15 -12.04 15.44
N GLU A 206 -18.40 -11.70 15.70
CA GLU A 206 -19.08 -10.53 15.13
C GLU A 206 -18.36 -9.20 15.44
N LYS A 207 -17.50 -9.16 16.47
CA LYS A 207 -16.71 -7.96 16.79
C LYS A 207 -15.54 -7.72 15.81
N TYR A 208 -15.18 -8.73 15.00
CA TYR A 208 -14.04 -8.71 14.09
C TYR A 208 -14.48 -8.66 12.62
N GLN A 209 -13.58 -8.18 11.77
CA GLN A 209 -13.76 -8.18 10.32
C GLN A 209 -13.54 -9.56 9.74
N LEU A 210 -14.24 -9.84 8.63
CA LEU A 210 -13.96 -10.99 7.81
C LEU A 210 -12.60 -10.83 7.11
N SER A 211 -11.89 -11.94 6.96
CA SER A 211 -10.69 -11.99 6.12
C SER A 211 -11.12 -12.10 4.65
N HIS A 212 -10.45 -11.33 3.80
CA HIS A 212 -10.61 -11.32 2.35
C HIS A 212 -9.26 -11.61 1.71
N ASP A 213 -9.26 -12.22 0.53
CA ASP A 213 -8.02 -12.54 -0.21
C ASP A 213 -7.34 -11.32 -0.84
N THR A 214 -8.04 -10.19 -0.87
CA THR A 214 -7.56 -8.92 -1.41
C THR A 214 -7.95 -7.75 -0.52
N THR A 215 -7.14 -6.70 -0.55
CA THR A 215 -7.38 -5.45 0.17
C THR A 215 -7.67 -4.32 -0.82
N VAL A 216 -8.86 -3.73 -0.71
CA VAL A 216 -9.20 -2.50 -1.44
C VAL A 216 -8.58 -1.32 -0.72
N LEU A 217 -7.78 -0.51 -1.43
CA LEU A 217 -7.24 0.73 -0.87
C LEU A 217 -8.36 1.76 -0.71
N LYS A 218 -8.37 2.43 0.44
CA LYS A 218 -9.36 3.46 0.79
C LYS A 218 -8.84 4.84 0.44
N GLU A 219 -9.72 5.72 -0.02
CA GLU A 219 -9.37 7.10 -0.36
C GLU A 219 -8.78 7.84 0.85
N VAL A 220 -7.71 8.59 0.62
CA VAL A 220 -7.00 9.37 1.63
C VAL A 220 -6.54 10.70 1.04
N ARG A 221 -6.04 11.59 1.88
CA ARG A 221 -5.38 12.81 1.41
C ARG A 221 -4.06 12.48 0.69
N PRO A 222 -3.64 13.30 -0.28
CA PRO A 222 -2.33 13.18 -0.91
C PRO A 222 -1.23 13.13 0.13
N HIS A 223 -0.19 12.35 -0.13
CA HIS A 223 0.98 12.33 0.72
C HIS A 223 1.66 13.69 0.63
N VAL A 224 1.84 14.33 1.78
CA VAL A 224 2.63 15.56 1.91
C VAL A 224 3.84 15.20 2.76
N PRO A 225 5.07 15.31 2.22
CA PRO A 225 6.27 15.13 3.01
C PRO A 225 6.24 16.09 4.20
N VAL A 226 6.59 15.60 5.39
CA VAL A 226 6.78 16.48 6.55
C VAL A 226 8.10 17.21 6.35
N THR A 227 8.02 18.52 6.09
CA THR A 227 9.18 19.44 6.03
C THR A 227 9.77 19.69 7.40
#